data_AF-A0AAV6XIY1-F1
#
_entry.id   AF-A0AAV6XIY1-F1
#
_cell.length_a   1.000
_cell.length_b   1.000
_cell.length_c   1.000
_cell.angle_alpha   90.00
_cell.angle_beta   90.00
_cell.angle_gamma   90.00
#
_symmetry.space_group_name_H-M   'P 1'
#
loop_
_entity.id
_entity.type
_entity.pdbx_description
1 polymer ?
#
loop_
_entity_poly.entity_id
_entity_poly.type
_entity_poly.pdbx_seq_one_letter_code
_entity_poly.pdbx_strand_id
1 'polypeptide(L)'
;MYKTIKLLPTVGCEADAATRYSIQERNINTHHKDSTNFAYQSGGCYVAIWPATNNQTLELEHCLIDPRNKESRVRIIQVLKLQDDSELKLQSIKVFVEQWYGPFRNGDQLGGCALRESAFAASQPLNASQVAGVWQGVHVVATFDTSKNMIQQLGDEHGVRKSIRDEVHLILLPKQLWCSVKRAENEDTYLCEVGWLLDKGRAITSKCTFSSTGELKVLQFYSQEMAMASETVTLV
;
A
#
# COMPACT_ATOMS: atom_id res chain seq x y z
N MET A 1 -12.74 -0.56 -15.56
CA MET A 1 -13.65 -0.40 -14.40
C MET A 1 -13.19 -1.35 -13.29
N TYR A 2 -12.93 -0.84 -12.10
CA TYR A 2 -12.58 -1.58 -10.88
C TYR A 2 -13.83 -1.65 -9.98
N LYS A 3 -14.24 -2.84 -9.57
CA LYS A 3 -15.45 -3.03 -8.74
C LYS A 3 -15.12 -3.87 -7.52
N THR A 4 -15.31 -3.30 -6.33
CA THR A 4 -15.20 -4.00 -5.04
C THR A 4 -16.60 -4.22 -4.48
N ILE A 5 -16.96 -5.48 -4.22
CA ILE A 5 -18.20 -5.85 -3.54
C ILE A 5 -17.82 -6.40 -2.17
N LYS A 6 -18.24 -5.73 -1.11
CA LYS A 6 -18.11 -6.23 0.26
C LYS A 6 -19.40 -6.92 0.63
N LEU A 7 -19.29 -8.09 1.22
CA LEU A 7 -20.41 -8.88 1.71
C LEU A 7 -20.51 -8.70 3.23
N LEU A 8 -21.72 -8.76 3.77
CA LEU A 8 -21.90 -8.89 5.21
C LEU A 8 -21.33 -10.25 5.67
N PRO A 9 -20.83 -10.34 6.92
CA PRO A 9 -20.48 -11.63 7.49
C PRO A 9 -21.66 -12.59 7.39
N THR A 10 -21.43 -13.76 6.80
CA THR A 10 -22.41 -14.85 6.86
C THR A 10 -22.33 -15.49 8.25
N VAL A 11 -23.47 -15.73 8.87
CA VAL A 11 -23.55 -16.45 10.16
C VAL A 11 -24.01 -17.88 9.89
N GLY A 12 -23.23 -18.87 10.35
CA GLY A 12 -23.51 -20.30 10.18
C GLY A 12 -22.68 -20.97 9.07
N CYS A 13 -22.24 -22.22 9.30
CA CYS A 13 -21.42 -22.97 8.33
C CYS A 13 -22.19 -23.38 7.06
N GLU A 14 -23.50 -23.12 7.00
CA GLU A 14 -24.42 -23.51 5.92
C GLU A 14 -25.13 -22.31 5.26
N ALA A 15 -24.70 -21.08 5.55
CA ALA A 15 -25.30 -19.91 4.94
C ALA A 15 -25.03 -19.90 3.42
N ASP A 16 -26.07 -20.13 2.64
CA ASP A 16 -26.11 -20.15 1.18
C ASP A 16 -26.36 -18.78 0.55
N ALA A 17 -26.68 -17.78 1.37
CA ALA A 17 -26.94 -16.40 0.95
C ALA A 17 -25.91 -15.42 1.53
N ALA A 18 -25.25 -14.67 0.65
CA ALA A 18 -24.45 -13.51 1.05
C ALA A 18 -25.12 -12.20 0.70
N THR A 19 -25.43 -11.41 1.73
CA THR A 19 -25.94 -10.06 1.57
C THR A 19 -24.80 -9.11 1.22
N ARG A 20 -25.00 -8.25 0.23
CA ARG A 20 -24.03 -7.20 -0.12
C ARG A 20 -24.06 -6.13 0.97
N TYR A 21 -22.91 -5.87 1.59
CA TYR A 21 -22.73 -4.77 2.52
C TYR A 21 -22.52 -3.43 1.77
N SER A 22 -21.62 -3.44 0.79
CA SER A 22 -21.33 -2.24 0.00
C SER A 22 -20.79 -2.61 -1.38
N ILE A 23 -21.10 -1.79 -2.38
CA ILE A 23 -20.49 -1.87 -3.71
C ILE A 23 -19.74 -0.57 -3.94
N GLN A 24 -18.45 -0.68 -4.27
CA GLN A 24 -17.63 0.46 -4.69
C GLN A 24 -17.17 0.22 -6.11
N GLU A 25 -17.54 1.12 -7.01
CA GLU A 25 -17.09 1.12 -8.40
C GLU A 25 -16.16 2.31 -8.62
N ARG A 26 -15.00 2.07 -9.22
CA ARG A 26 -14.03 3.10 -9.58
C ARG A 26 -13.63 2.92 -11.04
N ASN A 27 -13.59 4.02 -11.77
CA ASN A 27 -13.22 4.01 -13.18
C ASN A 27 -11.79 4.51 -13.33
N ILE A 28 -10.90 3.62 -13.77
CA ILE A 28 -9.57 3.99 -14.26
C ILE A 28 -9.80 4.52 -15.68
N ASN A 29 -10.22 5.78 -15.80
CA ASN A 29 -10.52 6.40 -17.09
C ASN A 29 -9.33 7.25 -17.54
N THR A 30 -8.84 7.00 -18.75
CA THR A 30 -7.59 7.55 -19.29
C THR A 30 -7.74 8.91 -19.99
N HIS A 31 -8.95 9.49 -20.00
CA HIS A 31 -9.29 10.61 -20.89
C HIS A 31 -9.93 11.84 -20.22
N HIS A 32 -10.04 11.90 -18.88
CA HIS A 32 -10.65 13.03 -18.17
C HIS A 32 -9.66 13.73 -17.24
N LYS A 33 -9.93 15.01 -16.92
CA LYS A 33 -9.18 15.84 -15.96
C LYS A 33 -9.13 15.23 -14.55
N ASP A 34 -10.08 14.36 -14.20
CA ASP A 34 -10.13 13.61 -12.92
C ASP A 34 -9.38 12.27 -13.05
N SER A 35 -8.14 12.42 -13.46
CA SER A 35 -7.33 11.38 -14.06
C SER A 35 -6.78 10.47 -12.93
N THR A 36 -7.05 9.16 -13.00
CA THR A 36 -6.56 8.19 -12.00
C THR A 36 -5.19 7.66 -12.41
N ASN A 37 -4.16 7.91 -11.60
CA ASN A 37 -2.86 7.27 -11.78
C ASN A 37 -2.88 5.85 -11.21
N PHE A 38 -2.47 4.88 -12.01
CA PHE A 38 -2.43 3.47 -11.67
C PHE A 38 -1.11 2.86 -12.11
N ALA A 39 -0.41 2.16 -11.22
CA ALA A 39 0.69 1.30 -11.60
C ALA A 39 0.61 -0.07 -10.96
N TYR A 40 1.10 -1.08 -11.66
CA TYR A 40 1.09 -2.46 -11.18
C TYR A 40 2.36 -3.22 -11.56
N GLN A 41 2.74 -4.17 -10.73
CA GLN A 41 3.78 -5.16 -11.01
C GLN A 41 3.17 -6.45 -11.55
N SER A 42 3.97 -7.26 -12.27
CA SER A 42 3.57 -8.60 -12.71
C SER A 42 3.18 -9.53 -11.56
N GLY A 43 3.73 -9.31 -10.36
CA GLY A 43 3.36 -10.01 -9.12
C GLY A 43 2.00 -9.64 -8.53
N GLY A 44 1.30 -8.66 -9.11
CA GLY A 44 -0.03 -8.21 -8.69
C GLY A 44 -0.06 -7.11 -7.64
N CYS A 45 1.08 -6.71 -7.08
CA CYS A 45 1.19 -5.47 -6.31
C CYS A 45 0.81 -4.27 -7.19
N TYR A 46 0.08 -3.31 -6.64
CA TYR A 46 -0.32 -2.11 -7.37
C TYR A 46 -0.44 -0.89 -6.47
N VAL A 47 -0.41 0.30 -7.07
CA VAL A 47 -0.85 1.53 -6.44
C VAL A 47 -1.88 2.19 -7.33
N ALA A 48 -2.92 2.73 -6.71
CA ALA A 48 -3.94 3.51 -7.38
C ALA A 48 -4.17 4.82 -6.62
N ILE A 49 -4.34 5.91 -7.37
CA ILE A 49 -4.68 7.22 -6.82
C ILE A 49 -6.09 7.57 -7.22
N TRP A 50 -6.95 7.74 -6.23
CA TRP A 50 -8.35 8.07 -6.44
C TRP A 50 -8.59 9.52 -6.01
N PRO A 51 -8.89 10.44 -6.95
CA PRO A 51 -9.31 11.78 -6.57
C PRO A 51 -10.64 11.70 -5.81
N ALA A 52 -10.78 12.48 -4.73
CA ALA A 52 -12.07 12.67 -4.09
C ALA A 52 -12.91 13.68 -4.88
N THR A 53 -14.22 13.69 -4.62
CA THR A 53 -15.17 14.64 -5.23
C THR A 53 -14.93 16.09 -4.81
N ASN A 54 -14.25 16.32 -3.67
CA ASN A 54 -13.69 17.62 -3.32
C ASN A 54 -12.22 17.66 -3.77
N ASN A 55 -11.85 18.58 -4.65
CA ASN A 55 -10.52 18.67 -5.31
C ASN A 55 -9.30 18.80 -4.36
N GLN A 56 -9.48 18.67 -3.06
CA GLN A 56 -8.45 18.78 -2.02
C GLN A 56 -8.14 17.45 -1.33
N THR A 57 -8.91 16.37 -1.56
CA THR A 57 -8.66 15.06 -0.93
C THR A 57 -8.35 14.01 -1.99
N LEU A 58 -7.42 13.10 -1.70
CA LEU A 58 -7.14 11.92 -2.53
C LEU A 58 -7.00 10.67 -1.67
N GLU A 59 -7.39 9.52 -2.21
CA GLU A 59 -7.13 8.22 -1.62
C GLU A 59 -5.97 7.55 -2.38
N LEU A 60 -4.85 7.37 -1.69
CA LEU A 60 -3.70 6.62 -2.19
C LEU A 60 -3.80 5.17 -1.69
N GLU A 61 -4.16 4.27 -2.60
CA GLU A 61 -4.31 2.85 -2.30
C GLU A 61 -3.08 2.08 -2.75
N HIS A 62 -2.41 1.42 -1.80
CA HIS A 62 -1.32 0.50 -2.03
C HIS A 62 -1.82 -0.93 -1.80
N CYS A 63 -1.60 -1.82 -2.76
CA CYS A 63 -1.82 -3.26 -2.62
C CYS A 63 -0.49 -3.99 -2.64
N LEU A 64 -0.17 -4.69 -1.55
CA LEU A 64 1.02 -5.52 -1.41
C LEU A 64 0.57 -6.98 -1.36
N ILE A 65 1.22 -7.84 -2.13
CA ILE A 65 1.00 -9.29 -2.16
C ILE A 65 2.23 -9.97 -1.59
N ASP A 66 2.05 -10.93 -0.67
CA ASP A 66 3.18 -11.69 -0.14
C ASP A 66 3.75 -12.58 -1.27
N PRO A 67 5.01 -12.41 -1.68
CA PRO A 67 5.61 -13.21 -2.76
C PRO A 67 5.70 -14.70 -2.40
N ARG A 68 5.70 -15.05 -1.11
CA ARG A 68 5.73 -16.42 -0.59
C ARG A 68 4.33 -17.05 -0.55
N ASN A 69 3.29 -16.21 -0.50
CA ASN A 69 1.89 -16.61 -0.46
C ASN A 69 1.04 -15.64 -1.29
N LYS A 70 0.91 -15.93 -2.59
CA LYS A 70 0.18 -15.08 -3.55
C LYS A 70 -1.33 -15.00 -3.28
N GLU A 71 -1.84 -15.81 -2.36
CA GLU A 71 -3.22 -15.74 -1.91
C GLU A 71 -3.42 -14.70 -0.81
N SER A 72 -2.35 -14.22 -0.17
CA SER A 72 -2.42 -13.20 0.87
C SER A 72 -2.04 -11.84 0.32
N ARG A 73 -2.91 -10.86 0.53
CA ARG A 73 -2.65 -9.47 0.17
C ARG A 73 -3.12 -8.51 1.26
N VAL A 74 -2.45 -7.36 1.33
CA VAL A 74 -2.86 -6.24 2.16
C VAL A 74 -3.10 -5.03 1.27
N ARG A 75 -4.24 -4.36 1.46
CA ARG A 75 -4.54 -3.07 0.85
C ARG A 75 -4.54 -2.00 1.92
N ILE A 76 -3.62 -1.05 1.78
CA ILE A 76 -3.45 0.06 2.71
C ILE A 76 -3.81 1.33 1.95
N ILE A 77 -4.82 2.05 2.43
CA ILE A 77 -5.30 3.28 1.80
C ILE A 77 -4.98 4.45 2.72
N GLN A 78 -4.10 5.33 2.27
CA GLN A 78 -3.82 6.62 2.90
C GLN A 78 -4.78 7.65 2.32
N VAL A 79 -5.63 8.26 3.15
CA VAL A 79 -6.49 9.38 2.75
C VAL A 79 -5.72 10.66 3.02
N LEU A 80 -5.32 11.36 1.97
CA LEU A 80 -4.49 12.56 2.03
C LEU A 80 -5.33 13.80 1.69
N LYS A 81 -5.09 14.90 2.39
CA LYS A 81 -5.72 16.19 2.11
C LYS A 81 -4.64 17.24 1.83
N LEU A 82 -4.73 17.90 0.69
CA LEU A 82 -3.95 19.08 0.36
C LEU A 82 -4.59 20.30 1.04
N GLN A 83 -3.83 20.94 1.92
CA GLN A 83 -4.23 22.14 2.64
C GLN A 83 -3.89 23.40 1.82
N ASP A 84 -4.43 24.55 2.22
CA ASP A 84 -4.27 25.82 1.49
C ASP A 84 -2.82 26.30 1.41
N ASP A 85 -1.96 25.87 2.34
CA ASP A 85 -0.52 26.12 2.39
C ASP A 85 0.31 25.14 1.54
N SER A 86 -0.34 24.35 0.68
CA SER A 86 0.28 23.26 -0.08
C SER A 86 0.89 22.16 0.80
N GLU A 87 0.37 22.00 2.03
CA GLU A 87 0.73 20.91 2.91
C GLU A 87 -0.14 19.67 2.66
N LEU A 88 0.50 18.53 2.36
CA LEU A 88 -0.19 17.26 2.19
C LEU A 88 -0.29 16.53 3.54
N LYS A 89 -1.49 16.51 4.12
CA LYS A 89 -1.77 15.90 5.44
C LYS A 89 -2.50 14.58 5.33
N LEU A 90 -1.99 13.57 6.03
CA LEU A 90 -2.71 12.31 6.24
C LEU A 90 -3.92 12.52 7.15
N GLN A 91 -5.11 12.17 6.67
CA GLN A 91 -6.37 12.28 7.40
C GLN A 91 -6.76 10.96 8.08
N SER A 92 -6.61 9.85 7.37
CA SER A 92 -6.93 8.53 7.90
C SER A 92 -6.22 7.42 7.11
N ILE A 93 -6.15 6.25 7.72
CA ILE A 93 -5.63 5.02 7.10
C ILE A 93 -6.74 3.98 7.13
N LYS A 94 -6.97 3.31 5.99
CA LYS A 94 -7.85 2.14 5.89
C LYS A 94 -7.00 0.93 5.56
N VAL A 95 -7.17 -0.16 6.30
CA VAL A 95 -6.43 -1.40 6.07
C VAL A 95 -7.40 -2.53 5.76
N PHE A 96 -7.10 -3.27 4.70
CA PHE A 96 -7.77 -4.52 4.35
C PHE A 96 -6.72 -5.62 4.31
N VAL A 97 -6.86 -6.62 5.19
CA VAL A 97 -6.06 -7.84 5.16
C VAL A 97 -6.93 -8.91 4.52
N GLU A 98 -6.50 -9.43 3.38
CA GLU A 98 -7.34 -10.21 2.48
C GLU A 98 -6.65 -11.53 2.12
N GLN A 99 -7.40 -12.62 2.21
CA GLN A 99 -6.98 -13.94 1.80
C GLN A 99 -7.85 -14.39 0.63
N TRP A 100 -7.23 -14.82 -0.46
CA TRP A 100 -7.91 -15.46 -1.56
C TRP A 100 -8.45 -16.80 -1.11
N TYR A 101 -9.76 -16.96 -1.22
CA TYR A 101 -10.47 -18.19 -0.87
C TYR A 101 -10.70 -19.10 -2.09
N GLY A 102 -10.82 -18.51 -3.27
CA GLY A 102 -11.18 -19.22 -4.51
C GLY A 102 -12.02 -18.35 -5.44
N PRO A 103 -12.37 -18.85 -6.63
CA PRO A 103 -13.21 -18.13 -7.58
C PRO A 103 -14.60 -17.88 -6.99
N PHE A 104 -15.16 -16.70 -7.26
CA PHE A 104 -16.53 -16.38 -6.89
C PHE A 104 -17.52 -17.20 -7.72
N ARG A 105 -18.23 -18.15 -7.10
CA ARG A 105 -19.17 -19.07 -7.76
C ARG A 105 -20.62 -18.58 -7.71
N ASN A 106 -20.87 -17.32 -8.09
CA ASN A 106 -22.23 -16.73 -8.12
C ASN A 106 -23.09 -16.90 -6.84
N GLY A 107 -22.48 -17.15 -5.68
CA GLY A 107 -23.18 -17.39 -4.42
C GLY A 107 -23.08 -18.83 -3.88
N ASP A 108 -22.71 -19.81 -4.71
CA ASP A 108 -22.85 -21.24 -4.38
C ASP A 108 -21.90 -21.78 -3.30
N GLN A 109 -20.88 -21.02 -2.88
CA GLN A 109 -19.82 -21.55 -2.01
C GLN A 109 -19.09 -20.50 -1.18
N LEU A 110 -19.83 -19.76 -0.35
CA LEU A 110 -19.25 -18.89 0.69
C LEU A 110 -19.16 -19.58 2.06
N GLY A 111 -19.63 -20.82 2.15
CA GLY A 111 -19.58 -21.67 3.33
C GLY A 111 -18.18 -22.24 3.58
N GLY A 112 -17.34 -21.47 4.25
CA GLY A 112 -16.17 -21.97 4.94
C GLY A 112 -16.09 -21.29 6.30
N CYS A 113 -16.14 -22.05 7.39
CA CYS A 113 -16.04 -21.55 8.77
C CYS A 113 -14.62 -21.05 9.14
N ALA A 114 -13.86 -20.56 8.16
CA ALA A 114 -12.44 -20.29 8.26
C ALA A 114 -12.15 -18.80 8.08
N LEU A 115 -12.58 -17.96 9.03
CA LEU A 115 -11.79 -16.77 9.34
C LEU A 115 -10.49 -17.27 9.97
N ARG A 116 -9.50 -17.61 9.14
CA ARG A 116 -8.14 -17.97 9.60
C ARG A 116 -7.44 -16.78 10.27
N GLU A 117 -7.95 -15.58 10.03
CA GLU A 117 -7.36 -14.33 10.49
C GLU A 117 -8.06 -13.79 11.73
N SER A 118 -7.26 -13.41 12.72
CA SER A 118 -7.75 -12.59 13.84
C SER A 118 -8.14 -11.20 13.37
N ALA A 119 -9.05 -10.54 14.09
CA ALA A 119 -9.42 -9.15 13.83
C ALA A 119 -8.18 -8.25 13.80
N PHE A 120 -8.19 -7.23 12.94
CA PHE A 120 -7.03 -6.35 12.74
C PHE A 120 -6.48 -5.80 14.06
N ALA A 121 -7.36 -5.19 14.87
CA ALA A 121 -7.02 -4.61 16.17
C ALA A 121 -6.79 -5.64 17.30
N ALA A 122 -6.90 -6.95 17.02
CA ALA A 122 -6.62 -7.99 18.01
C ALA A 122 -5.13 -8.33 18.13
N SER A 123 -4.29 -7.82 17.21
CA SER A 123 -2.83 -7.91 17.31
C SER A 123 -2.26 -6.56 17.70
N GLN A 124 -1.14 -6.59 18.44
CA GLN A 124 -0.44 -5.37 18.82
C GLN A 124 0.10 -4.66 17.57
N PRO A 125 0.18 -3.32 17.58
CA PRO A 125 0.94 -2.58 16.58
C PRO A 125 2.38 -3.10 16.47
N LEU A 126 2.95 -2.99 15.26
CA LEU A 126 4.34 -3.34 14.99
C LEU A 126 5.29 -2.53 15.90
N ASN A 127 6.40 -3.13 16.35
CA ASN A 127 7.38 -2.40 17.14
C ASN A 127 8.29 -1.57 16.22
N ALA A 128 8.52 -0.30 16.58
CA ALA A 128 9.40 0.62 15.85
C ALA A 128 10.78 0.00 15.57
N SER A 129 11.37 -0.70 16.54
CA SER A 129 12.70 -1.29 16.43
C SER A 129 12.80 -2.39 15.37
N GLN A 130 11.68 -2.89 14.86
CA GLN A 130 11.65 -3.90 13.79
C GLN A 130 11.64 -3.26 12.38
N VAL A 131 11.44 -1.94 12.29
CA VAL A 131 11.26 -1.21 11.03
C VAL A 131 12.24 -0.05 10.89
N ALA A 132 12.51 0.68 11.97
CA ALA A 132 13.47 1.77 11.98
C ALA A 132 14.88 1.25 11.67
N GLY A 133 15.64 2.01 10.89
CA GLY A 133 17.01 1.66 10.50
C GLY A 133 17.24 1.66 9.00
N VAL A 134 18.33 1.02 8.59
CA VAL A 134 18.80 1.00 7.20
C VAL A 134 18.29 -0.27 6.52
N TRP A 135 17.69 -0.09 5.35
CA TRP A 135 17.19 -1.17 4.51
C TRP A 135 17.84 -1.09 3.14
N GLN A 136 18.02 -2.25 2.50
CA GLN A 136 18.54 -2.35 1.15
C GLN A 136 17.72 -3.37 0.36
N GLY A 137 17.49 -3.09 -0.92
CA GLY A 137 16.68 -3.98 -1.72
C GLY A 137 16.62 -3.58 -3.17
N VAL A 138 16.15 -4.51 -3.99
CA VAL A 138 15.78 -4.26 -5.38
C VAL A 138 14.50 -3.44 -5.42
N HIS A 139 14.36 -2.61 -6.45
CA HIS A 139 13.20 -1.76 -6.59
C HIS A 139 12.75 -1.65 -8.03
N VAL A 140 11.46 -1.49 -8.25
CA VAL A 140 10.91 -1.10 -9.55
C VAL A 140 10.36 0.30 -9.46
N VAL A 141 10.36 1.05 -10.57
CA VAL A 141 9.98 2.46 -10.59
C VAL A 141 9.03 2.75 -11.74
N ALA A 142 7.98 3.52 -11.46
CA ALA A 142 7.18 4.20 -12.46
C ALA A 142 7.30 5.71 -12.25
N THR A 143 7.47 6.45 -13.35
CA THR A 143 7.52 7.91 -13.33
C THR A 143 6.29 8.46 -14.03
N PHE A 144 5.60 9.36 -13.35
CA PHE A 144 4.41 10.01 -13.86
C PHE A 144 4.76 11.44 -14.26
N ASP A 145 4.41 11.77 -15.49
CA ASP A 145 4.39 13.14 -15.98
C ASP A 145 2.99 13.40 -16.52
N THR A 146 2.54 14.65 -16.41
CA THR A 146 1.25 15.16 -16.89
C THR A 146 0.96 14.84 -18.37
N SER A 147 2.00 14.51 -19.16
CA SER A 147 1.92 14.14 -20.56
C SER A 147 1.82 12.63 -20.85
N LYS A 148 1.99 11.76 -19.85
CA LYS A 148 2.18 10.31 -20.02
C LYS A 148 0.95 9.47 -19.68
N ASN A 149 1.01 8.19 -20.09
CA ASN A 149 0.01 7.18 -19.77
C ASN A 149 -0.26 7.10 -18.25
N MET A 150 -1.55 7.19 -17.95
CA MET A 150 -2.14 7.12 -16.61
C MET A 150 -2.01 5.74 -15.95
N ILE A 151 -1.86 4.71 -16.78
CA ILE A 151 -1.73 3.31 -16.39
C ILE A 151 -0.34 2.85 -16.80
N GLN A 152 0.46 2.39 -15.85
CA GLN A 152 1.82 1.92 -16.10
C GLN A 152 2.03 0.52 -15.52
N GLN A 153 2.45 -0.42 -16.37
CA GLN A 153 3.05 -1.65 -15.88
C GLN A 153 4.50 -1.36 -15.50
N LEU A 154 4.87 -1.71 -14.27
CA LEU A 154 6.24 -1.58 -13.80
C LEU A 154 7.12 -2.61 -14.50
N GLY A 155 8.25 -2.14 -15.03
CA GLY A 155 9.24 -2.96 -15.72
C GLY A 155 10.14 -3.76 -14.76
N ASP A 156 11.29 -4.16 -15.27
CA ASP A 156 12.25 -4.99 -14.55
C ASP A 156 12.86 -4.27 -13.34
N GLU A 157 13.44 -5.06 -12.44
CA GLU A 157 14.11 -4.57 -11.24
C GLU A 157 15.23 -3.58 -11.60
N HIS A 158 15.10 -2.36 -11.09
CA HIS A 158 16.21 -1.43 -11.01
C HIS A 158 17.07 -1.81 -9.81
N GLY A 159 18.39 -1.61 -9.95
CA GLY A 159 19.41 -2.08 -9.02
C GLY A 159 19.18 -1.78 -7.53
N VAL A 160 20.06 -2.30 -6.69
CA VAL A 160 19.91 -2.23 -5.24
C VAL A 160 19.94 -0.79 -4.74
N ARG A 161 18.94 -0.39 -3.98
CA ARG A 161 18.85 0.94 -3.37
C ARG A 161 18.71 0.83 -1.86
N LYS A 162 19.41 1.73 -1.15
CA LYS A 162 19.28 1.90 0.30
C LYS A 162 18.14 2.85 0.62
N SER A 163 17.40 2.55 1.69
CA SER A 163 16.43 3.45 2.30
C SER A 163 16.61 3.48 3.81
N ILE A 164 16.44 4.65 4.40
CA ILE A 164 16.53 4.84 5.85
C ILE A 164 15.12 5.14 6.35
N ARG A 165 14.68 4.41 7.38
CA ARG A 165 13.42 4.65 8.07
C ARG A 165 13.70 5.23 9.44
N ASP A 166 13.15 6.40 9.68
CA ASP A 166 13.16 7.12 10.94
C ASP A 166 11.91 6.77 11.75
N GLU A 167 12.07 6.60 13.06
CA GLU A 167 10.94 6.28 13.94
C GLU A 167 9.90 7.42 14.00
N VAL A 168 10.36 8.67 13.87
CA VAL A 168 9.54 9.89 14.05
C VAL A 168 8.34 9.95 13.10
N HIS A 169 8.45 9.41 11.89
CA HIS A 169 7.41 9.51 10.87
C HIS A 169 6.66 8.19 10.64
N LEU A 170 6.95 7.15 11.42
CA LEU A 170 6.28 5.86 11.31
C LEU A 170 4.97 5.84 12.08
N ILE A 171 3.91 5.48 11.36
CA ILE A 171 2.64 5.05 11.94
C ILE A 171 2.67 3.54 11.93
N LEU A 172 2.87 2.96 13.11
CA LEU A 172 2.98 1.52 13.31
C LEU A 172 1.57 0.92 13.44
N LEU A 173 1.32 -0.14 12.68
CA LEU A 173 -0.01 -0.74 12.56
C LEU A 173 0.03 -2.22 12.98
N PRO A 174 -1.11 -2.77 13.43
CA PRO A 174 -1.26 -4.21 13.60
C PRO A 174 -0.94 -5.00 12.33
N LYS A 175 -0.82 -6.33 12.48
CA LYS A 175 -0.56 -7.27 11.37
C LYS A 175 0.76 -6.98 10.62
N GLN A 176 1.77 -6.48 11.34
CA GLN A 176 3.11 -6.22 10.81
C GLN A 176 3.16 -5.16 9.70
N LEU A 177 2.29 -4.15 9.78
CA LEU A 177 2.19 -3.09 8.79
C LEU A 177 2.73 -1.77 9.34
N TRP A 178 3.16 -0.88 8.45
CA TRP A 178 3.44 0.52 8.77
C TRP A 178 3.04 1.44 7.63
N CYS A 179 2.90 2.71 7.97
CA CYS A 179 2.74 3.80 7.03
C CYS A 179 3.63 4.97 7.44
N SER A 180 3.96 5.85 6.50
CA SER A 180 4.52 7.16 6.78
C SER A 180 4.08 8.16 5.72
N VAL A 181 4.00 9.41 6.12
CA VAL A 181 3.85 10.57 5.23
C VAL A 181 4.81 11.63 5.75
N LYS A 182 5.77 12.05 4.94
CA LYS A 182 6.72 13.11 5.31
C LYS A 182 7.11 13.99 4.14
N ARG A 183 7.44 15.24 4.43
CA ARG A 183 8.03 16.15 3.44
C ARG A 183 9.49 15.76 3.21
N ALA A 184 9.94 15.74 1.95
CA ALA A 184 11.35 15.51 1.65
C ALA A 184 12.17 16.77 1.95
N GLU A 185 13.42 16.57 2.39
CA GLU A 185 14.30 17.68 2.83
C GLU A 185 14.79 18.56 1.67
N ASN A 186 14.93 17.99 0.46
CA ASN A 186 15.70 18.61 -0.63
C ASN A 186 14.85 19.06 -1.83
N GLU A 187 13.58 18.66 -1.87
CA GLU A 187 12.67 18.91 -2.99
C GLU A 187 11.30 19.09 -2.35
N ASP A 188 10.59 20.20 -2.63
CA ASP A 188 9.22 20.48 -2.15
C ASP A 188 8.23 19.39 -2.59
N THR A 189 8.36 18.24 -1.98
CA THR A 189 7.77 16.96 -2.36
C THR A 189 7.38 16.22 -1.10
N TYR A 190 6.38 15.36 -1.22
CA TYR A 190 5.88 14.54 -0.14
C TYR A 190 6.12 13.07 -0.46
N LEU A 191 6.68 12.36 0.52
CA LEU A 191 6.92 10.93 0.48
C LEU A 191 5.82 10.23 1.28
N CYS A 192 5.03 9.44 0.58
CA CYS A 192 4.03 8.54 1.16
C CYS A 192 4.56 7.12 1.04
N GLU A 193 4.76 6.44 2.17
CA GLU A 193 5.28 5.08 2.19
C GLU A 193 4.35 4.19 3.01
N VAL A 194 4.16 2.96 2.53
CA VAL A 194 3.57 1.88 3.33
C VAL A 194 4.42 0.63 3.19
N GLY A 195 4.36 -0.25 4.16
CA GLY A 195 5.01 -1.54 4.03
C GLY A 195 4.45 -2.63 4.90
N TRP A 196 4.92 -3.83 4.61
CA TRP A 196 4.56 -5.07 5.26
C TRP A 196 5.82 -5.86 5.60
N LEU A 197 5.99 -6.14 6.90
CA LEU A 197 7.13 -6.89 7.43
C LEU A 197 6.71 -8.35 7.33
N LEU A 198 7.31 -9.03 6.37
CA LEU A 198 7.00 -10.41 6.04
C LEU A 198 7.57 -11.37 7.08
N ASP A 199 8.71 -10.99 7.64
CA ASP A 199 9.44 -11.68 8.69
C ASP A 199 10.64 -10.82 9.14
N LYS A 200 11.43 -11.31 10.10
CA LYS A 200 12.50 -10.52 10.72
C LYS A 200 13.49 -10.02 9.67
N GLY A 201 13.54 -8.70 9.50
CA GLY A 201 14.44 -8.04 8.58
C GLY A 201 14.07 -8.20 7.10
N ARG A 202 12.87 -8.67 6.74
CA ARG A 202 12.39 -8.72 5.34
C ARG A 202 11.06 -8.00 5.18
N ALA A 203 10.99 -7.11 4.20
CA ALA A 203 9.88 -6.20 4.00
C ALA A 203 9.52 -6.01 2.53
N ILE A 204 8.23 -5.85 2.25
CA ILE A 204 7.75 -5.22 1.00
C ILE A 204 7.41 -3.78 1.33
N THR A 205 7.78 -2.85 0.45
CA THR A 205 7.46 -1.44 0.64
C THR A 205 6.97 -0.84 -0.65
N SER A 206 5.94 -0.02 -0.55
CA SER A 206 5.45 0.82 -1.64
C SER A 206 5.62 2.27 -1.24
N LYS A 207 6.26 3.04 -2.12
CA LYS A 207 6.60 4.44 -1.90
C LYS A 207 6.12 5.28 -3.07
N CYS A 208 5.46 6.39 -2.76
CA CYS A 208 4.99 7.38 -3.71
C CYS A 208 5.58 8.75 -3.36
N THR A 209 6.05 9.46 -4.39
CA THR A 209 6.53 10.84 -4.29
C THR A 209 5.55 11.75 -4.99
N PHE A 210 5.04 12.73 -4.25
CA PHE A 210 4.15 13.78 -4.74
C PHE A 210 4.90 15.11 -4.83
N SER A 211 4.54 15.98 -5.78
CA SER A 211 4.92 17.39 -5.72
C SER A 211 4.20 18.12 -4.59
N SER A 212 4.64 19.34 -4.29
CA SER A 212 3.95 20.28 -3.39
C SER A 212 2.50 20.57 -3.82
N THR A 213 2.21 20.49 -5.12
CA THR A 213 0.85 20.65 -5.68
C THR A 213 -0.02 19.39 -5.58
N GLY A 214 0.48 18.31 -4.98
CA GLY A 214 -0.26 17.06 -4.81
C GLY A 214 -0.30 16.16 -6.06
N GLU A 215 0.57 16.41 -7.05
CA GLU A 215 0.67 15.55 -8.23
C GLU A 215 1.65 14.40 -7.99
N LEU A 216 1.27 13.16 -8.33
CA LEU A 216 2.19 12.03 -8.27
C LEU A 216 3.30 12.19 -9.31
N LYS A 217 4.55 12.04 -8.88
CA LYS A 217 5.75 12.08 -9.73
C LYS A 217 6.41 10.73 -9.87
N VAL A 218 6.56 9.99 -8.78
CA VAL A 218 7.30 8.72 -8.76
C VAL A 218 6.57 7.71 -7.89
N LEU A 219 6.53 6.47 -8.34
CA LEU A 219 6.07 5.32 -7.58
C LEU A 219 7.15 4.26 -7.60
N GLN A 220 7.40 3.66 -6.45
CA GLN A 220 8.40 2.63 -6.29
C GLN A 220 7.86 1.48 -5.44
N PHE A 221 8.16 0.25 -5.86
CA PHE A 221 8.05 -0.91 -4.99
C PHE A 221 9.42 -1.45 -4.66
N TYR A 222 9.58 -1.89 -3.43
CA TYR A 222 10.81 -2.42 -2.90
C TYR A 222 10.57 -3.81 -2.31
N SER A 223 11.46 -4.73 -2.62
CA SER A 223 11.67 -5.97 -1.84
C SER A 223 12.97 -5.79 -1.08
N GLN A 224 12.88 -5.69 0.25
CA GLN A 224 13.96 -5.17 1.08
C GLN A 224 14.35 -6.08 2.21
N GLU A 225 15.64 -6.03 2.53
CA GLU A 225 16.23 -6.63 3.71
C GLU A 225 16.84 -5.55 4.60
N MET A 226 16.75 -5.74 5.91
CA MET A 226 17.36 -4.84 6.88
C MET A 226 18.89 -5.02 6.80
N ALA A 227 19.62 -3.93 6.61
CA ALA A 227 21.06 -3.98 6.56
C ALA A 227 21.59 -4.36 7.96
N MET A 228 22.40 -5.41 8.03
CA MET A 228 23.15 -5.73 9.25
C MET A 228 24.05 -4.53 9.58
N ALA A 229 24.08 -4.11 10.84
CA ALA A 229 25.07 -3.14 11.29
C ALA A 229 26.45 -3.71 10.95
N SER A 230 27.25 -2.99 10.17
CA SER A 230 28.65 -3.37 10.00
C SER A 230 29.30 -3.27 11.38
N GLU A 231 29.60 -4.40 12.00
CA GLU A 231 30.48 -4.44 13.16
C GLU A 231 31.78 -3.76 12.73
N THR A 232 31.99 -2.55 13.24
CA THR A 232 33.26 -1.85 13.10
C THR A 232 34.22 -2.59 14.01
N VAL A 233 34.93 -3.58 13.44
CA VAL A 233 36.05 -4.23 14.11
C VAL A 233 37.08 -3.13 14.35
N THR A 234 37.07 -2.61 15.58
CA THR A 234 38.10 -1.69 16.06
C THR A 234 39.27 -2.59 16.43
N LEU A 235 40.21 -2.77 15.52
CA LEU A 235 41.51 -3.35 15.85
C LEU A 235 42.22 -2.37 16.77
N VAL A 236 42.39 -2.78 18.03
CA VAL A 236 43.30 -2.16 19.01
C VAL A 236 44.72 -2.63 18.73
#